data_AF-A0A3C0KF24-F1
#
_entry.id   AF-A0A3C0KF24-F1
#
_cell.length_a   1.000
_cell.length_b   1.000
_cell.length_c   1.000
_cell.angle_alpha   90.00
_cell.angle_beta   90.00
_cell.angle_gamma   90.00
#
_symmetry.space_group_name_H-M   'P 1'
#
loop_
_entity.id
_entity.type
_entity.pdbx_description
1 polymer ?
#
loop_
_entity_poly.entity_id
_entity_poly.type
_entity_poly.pdbx_seq_one_letter_code
_entity_poly.pdbx_strand_id
1 'polypeptide(L)'
;MVDTAIYIGRFEPVHNGHLALLRRALDNAAHVIVVIGSAWQARSPKNPFTWQEREAMLRDALPPADRSRLQVLPVRDYYNEAVWVKAVRKGVAALTKADAHVGLVGHFKDATSSYLGAFPGWQLIHVERQGDIDATTVRDTFFGATPETLPAALHRLADQAPASTLRALERLAQTAAYPALQEEWAMLRSYRAAWAAAPYPPVFVTVDALVRCQNRILLIRRAHAPGKGLRAVPGGFIE
;
A
#
# COMPACT_ATOMS: atom_id res chain seq x y z
N MET A 1 21.45 -18.07 -4.83
CA MET A 1 20.98 -17.47 -3.57
C MET A 1 21.68 -16.12 -3.46
N VAL A 2 20.96 -15.05 -3.12
CA VAL A 2 21.52 -13.70 -2.93
C VAL A 2 21.76 -13.44 -1.44
N ASP A 3 22.51 -12.41 -1.06
CA ASP A 3 22.68 -12.08 0.36
C ASP A 3 21.41 -11.41 0.92
N THR A 4 20.83 -10.49 0.14
CA THR A 4 19.62 -9.77 0.52
C THR A 4 18.62 -9.73 -0.64
N ALA A 5 17.39 -10.15 -0.39
CA ALA A 5 16.29 -9.98 -1.34
C ALA A 5 15.44 -8.76 -0.96
N ILE A 6 15.13 -7.92 -1.94
CA ILE A 6 14.26 -6.75 -1.81
C ILE A 6 12.89 -7.12 -2.33
N TYR A 7 11.85 -6.88 -1.53
CA TYR A 7 10.47 -7.10 -1.94
C TYR A 7 9.65 -5.83 -1.76
N ILE A 8 9.19 -5.25 -2.86
CA ILE A 8 8.54 -3.93 -2.86
C ILE A 8 7.02 -4.12 -3.01
N GLY A 9 6.25 -3.43 -2.18
CA GLY A 9 4.79 -3.48 -2.26
C GLY A 9 4.09 -2.44 -1.40
N ARG A 10 2.79 -2.26 -1.63
CA ARG A 10 1.92 -1.43 -0.78
C ARG A 10 1.37 -2.21 0.41
N PHE A 11 1.01 -3.48 0.22
CA PHE A 11 0.49 -4.36 1.28
C PHE A 11 -0.77 -3.81 1.96
N GLU A 12 -1.77 -3.40 1.18
CA GLU A 12 -3.00 -2.71 1.65
C GLU A 12 -4.27 -3.55 1.41
N PRO A 13 -4.53 -4.64 2.17
CA PRO A 13 -3.70 -5.21 3.22
C PRO A 13 -2.70 -6.26 2.71
N VAL A 14 -1.94 -6.86 3.63
CA VAL A 14 -1.19 -8.11 3.38
C VAL A 14 -2.19 -9.22 3.05
N HIS A 15 -1.87 -10.08 2.10
CA HIS A 15 -2.73 -11.22 1.72
C HIS A 15 -1.85 -12.41 1.34
N ASN A 16 -2.45 -13.59 1.13
CA ASN A 16 -1.70 -14.83 0.95
C ASN A 16 -0.78 -14.80 -0.29
N GLY A 17 -1.21 -14.14 -1.37
CA GLY A 17 -0.32 -13.85 -2.51
C GLY A 17 0.93 -13.06 -2.13
N HIS A 18 0.83 -12.06 -1.24
CA HIS A 18 2.00 -11.32 -0.77
C HIS A 18 2.94 -12.21 0.06
N LEU A 19 2.37 -13.08 0.90
CA LEU A 19 3.14 -13.99 1.74
C LEU A 19 3.87 -15.07 0.94
N ALA A 20 3.25 -15.57 -0.13
CA ALA A 20 3.90 -16.51 -1.04
C ALA A 20 5.20 -15.91 -1.63
N LEU A 21 5.13 -14.66 -2.11
CA LEU A 21 6.31 -13.96 -2.63
C LEU A 21 7.34 -13.67 -1.53
N LEU A 22 6.90 -13.29 -0.33
CA LEU A 22 7.78 -13.05 0.81
C LEU A 22 8.52 -14.33 1.24
N ARG A 23 7.81 -15.47 1.31
CA ARG A 23 8.43 -16.78 1.59
C ARG A 23 9.44 -17.15 0.52
N ARG A 24 9.11 -16.94 -0.75
CA ARG A 24 10.07 -17.17 -1.84
C ARG A 24 11.31 -16.26 -1.74
N ALA A 25 11.15 -15.02 -1.30
CA ALA A 25 12.26 -14.12 -1.01
C ALA A 25 13.15 -14.70 0.11
N LEU A 26 12.54 -15.18 1.19
CA LEU A 26 13.22 -15.83 2.31
C LEU A 26 13.91 -17.15 1.91
N ASP A 27 13.38 -17.89 0.94
CA ASP A 27 14.03 -19.11 0.44
C ASP A 27 15.28 -18.80 -0.42
N ASN A 28 15.35 -17.61 -1.01
CA ASN A 28 16.38 -17.25 -2.00
C ASN A 28 17.43 -16.28 -1.48
N ALA A 29 17.31 -15.80 -0.23
CA ALA A 29 18.25 -14.83 0.35
C ALA A 29 18.46 -15.00 1.84
N ALA A 30 19.65 -14.71 2.36
CA ALA A 30 19.90 -14.76 3.81
C ALA A 30 19.04 -13.75 4.59
N HIS A 31 18.86 -12.55 4.05
CA HIS A 31 18.00 -11.50 4.59
C HIS A 31 16.97 -11.02 3.57
N VAL A 32 15.83 -10.52 4.06
CA VAL A 32 14.81 -9.89 3.21
C VAL A 32 14.51 -8.49 3.73
N ILE A 33 14.54 -7.51 2.82
CA ILE A 33 14.05 -6.16 3.07
C ILE A 33 12.74 -5.98 2.34
N VAL A 34 11.65 -5.82 3.09
CA VAL A 34 10.36 -5.43 2.52
C VAL A 34 10.27 -3.91 2.46
N VAL A 35 10.18 -3.37 1.24
CA VAL A 35 9.97 -1.94 1.01
C VAL A 35 8.46 -1.68 1.00
N ILE A 36 7.99 -0.96 2.01
CA ILE A 36 6.58 -0.58 2.13
C ILE A 36 6.39 0.79 1.47
N GLY A 37 5.81 0.79 0.28
CA GLY A 37 5.47 2.01 -0.48
C GLY A 37 4.26 2.76 0.12
N SER A 38 4.03 3.99 -0.35
CA SER A 38 2.97 4.86 0.18
C SER A 38 3.00 4.98 1.71
N ALA A 39 4.18 4.97 2.31
CA ALA A 39 4.33 5.15 3.74
C ALA A 39 4.04 6.62 4.13
N TRP A 40 3.52 6.82 5.33
CA TRP A 40 3.10 8.11 5.88
C TRP A 40 1.97 8.84 5.13
N GLN A 41 1.29 8.18 4.18
CA GLN A 41 0.03 8.71 3.65
C GLN A 41 -1.05 8.74 4.75
N ALA A 42 -1.96 9.70 4.63
CA ALA A 42 -3.21 9.65 5.39
C ALA A 42 -4.03 8.43 4.98
N ARG A 43 -4.82 7.88 5.91
CA ARG A 43 -5.70 6.75 5.60
C ARG A 43 -6.72 7.15 4.53
N SER A 44 -6.94 6.25 3.58
CA SER A 44 -7.97 6.34 2.55
C SER A 44 -8.50 4.94 2.25
N PRO A 45 -9.65 4.78 1.58
CA PRO A 45 -10.13 3.45 1.16
C PRO A 45 -9.13 2.68 0.29
N LYS A 46 -8.18 3.38 -0.34
CA LYS A 46 -7.10 2.78 -1.14
C LYS A 46 -5.88 2.38 -0.29
N ASN A 47 -5.55 3.16 0.73
CA ASN A 47 -4.46 2.93 1.70
C ASN A 47 -5.03 2.99 3.13
N PRO A 48 -5.78 1.98 3.58
CA PRO A 48 -6.44 2.07 4.87
C PRO A 48 -5.51 1.90 6.06
N PHE A 49 -4.31 1.33 5.87
CA PHE A 49 -3.39 1.00 6.97
C PHE A 49 -2.13 1.87 6.99
N THR A 50 -1.65 2.18 8.19
CA THR A 50 -0.32 2.80 8.34
C THR A 50 0.78 1.82 7.94
N TRP A 51 1.99 2.32 7.67
CA TRP A 51 3.10 1.41 7.33
C TRP A 51 3.47 0.51 8.52
N GLN A 52 3.28 0.98 9.75
CA GLN A 52 3.51 0.19 10.96
C GLN A 52 2.49 -0.94 11.11
N GLU A 53 1.21 -0.69 10.79
CA GLU A 53 0.18 -1.73 10.80
C GLU A 53 0.48 -2.80 9.74
N ARG A 54 0.93 -2.38 8.56
CA ARG A 54 1.35 -3.28 7.49
C ARG A 54 2.59 -4.09 7.85
N GLU A 55 3.59 -3.47 8.49
CA GLU A 55 4.74 -4.17 9.05
C GLU A 55 4.30 -5.23 10.07
N ALA A 56 3.41 -4.87 11.01
CA ALA A 56 2.89 -5.81 11.99
C ALA A 56 2.19 -7.00 11.31
N MET A 57 1.35 -6.75 10.30
CA MET A 57 0.71 -7.82 9.53
C MET A 57 1.73 -8.77 8.88
N LEU A 58 2.80 -8.25 8.29
CA LEU A 58 3.86 -9.05 7.66
C LEU A 58 4.63 -9.87 8.70
N ARG A 59 5.09 -9.24 9.79
CA ARG A 59 5.88 -9.90 10.84
C ARG A 59 5.10 -10.98 11.57
N ASP A 60 3.83 -10.72 11.86
CA ASP A 60 2.96 -11.65 12.58
C ASP A 60 2.47 -12.80 11.70
N ALA A 61 2.66 -12.72 10.38
CA ALA A 61 2.40 -13.82 9.45
C ALA A 61 3.59 -14.79 9.30
N LEU A 62 4.77 -14.43 9.84
CA LEU A 62 5.99 -15.22 9.73
C LEU A 62 6.32 -15.97 11.03
N PRO A 63 6.91 -17.18 10.93
CA PRO A 63 7.48 -17.86 12.09
C PRO A 63 8.68 -17.08 12.66
N PRO A 64 9.07 -17.31 13.93
CA PRO A 64 10.14 -16.56 14.58
C PRO A 64 11.48 -16.55 13.81
N ALA A 65 11.84 -17.67 13.19
CA ALA A 65 13.10 -17.82 12.43
C ALA A 65 13.14 -16.93 11.17
N ASP A 66 12.01 -16.75 10.50
CA ASP A 66 11.93 -15.86 9.33
C ASP A 66 11.75 -14.40 9.73
N ARG A 67 11.06 -14.15 10.85
CA ARG A 67 10.85 -12.80 11.37
C ARG A 67 12.17 -12.10 11.71
N SER A 68 13.17 -12.82 12.21
CA SER A 68 14.50 -12.26 12.53
C SER A 68 15.30 -11.88 11.28
N ARG A 69 14.94 -12.44 10.12
CA ARG A 69 15.57 -12.17 8.82
C ARG A 69 14.86 -11.09 8.01
N LEU A 70 13.67 -10.66 8.46
CA LEU A 70 12.87 -9.62 7.83
C LEU A 70 13.18 -8.22 8.40
N GLN A 71 13.61 -7.32 7.53
CA GLN A 71 13.67 -5.89 7.77
C GLN A 71 12.58 -5.17 6.95
N VAL A 72 12.09 -4.04 7.46
CA VAL A 72 11.09 -3.22 6.77
C VAL A 72 11.67 -1.84 6.50
N LEU A 73 11.54 -1.39 5.25
CA LEU A 73 11.94 -0.07 4.79
C LEU A 73 10.70 0.72 4.33
N PRO A 74 10.14 1.62 5.16
CA PRO A 74 9.04 2.47 4.73
C PRO A 74 9.53 3.59 3.78
N VAL A 75 8.84 3.78 2.65
CA VAL A 75 9.20 4.77 1.62
C VAL A 75 8.00 5.62 1.23
N ARG A 76 8.23 6.94 1.12
CA ARG A 76 7.24 7.92 0.65
C ARG A 76 7.01 7.77 -0.85
N ASP A 77 5.84 8.21 -1.30
CA ASP A 77 5.61 8.37 -2.73
C ASP A 77 6.29 9.65 -3.23
N TYR A 78 6.81 9.58 -4.46
CA TYR A 78 7.38 10.71 -5.19
C TYR A 78 6.74 10.77 -6.57
N TYR A 79 6.44 11.97 -7.06
CA TYR A 79 5.98 12.17 -8.43
C TYR A 79 7.06 11.84 -9.48
N ASN A 80 8.33 11.90 -9.09
CA ASN A 80 9.47 11.59 -9.94
C ASN A 80 10.04 10.21 -9.58
N GLU A 81 10.01 9.29 -10.54
CA GLU A 81 10.47 7.91 -10.37
C GLU A 81 11.96 7.82 -9.99
N ALA A 82 12.84 8.61 -10.63
CA ALA A 82 14.27 8.60 -10.33
C ALA A 82 14.55 9.01 -8.87
N VAL A 83 13.77 9.94 -8.32
CA VAL A 83 13.86 10.34 -6.91
C VAL A 83 13.40 9.19 -6.00
N TRP A 84 12.31 8.50 -6.36
CA TRP A 84 11.83 7.33 -5.64
C TRP A 84 12.87 6.20 -5.64
N VAL A 85 13.42 5.85 -6.81
CA VAL A 85 14.49 4.83 -6.95
C VAL A 85 15.70 5.19 -6.09
N LYS A 86 16.13 6.46 -6.12
CA LYS A 86 17.24 6.94 -5.28
C LYS A 86 16.94 6.79 -3.79
N ALA A 87 15.72 7.09 -3.36
CA ALA A 87 15.30 6.93 -1.97
C ALA A 87 15.30 5.46 -1.54
N VAL A 88 14.76 4.57 -2.38
CA VAL A 88 14.76 3.11 -2.13
C VAL A 88 16.19 2.59 -2.04
N ARG A 89 17.05 2.89 -3.03
CA ARG A 89 18.46 2.44 -3.03
C ARG A 89 19.22 2.95 -1.82
N LYS A 90 19.03 4.22 -1.43
CA LYS A 90 19.65 4.80 -0.24
C LYS A 90 19.22 4.07 1.04
N GLY A 91 17.92 3.78 1.16
CA GLY A 91 17.39 3.05 2.31
C GLY A 91 17.89 1.61 2.38
N VAL A 92 17.91 0.90 1.24
CA VAL A 92 18.45 -0.46 1.15
C VAL A 92 19.94 -0.49 1.47
N ALA A 93 20.74 0.44 0.95
CA ALA A 93 22.17 0.52 1.24
C ALA A 93 22.46 0.76 2.73
N ALA A 94 21.59 1.46 3.45
CA ALA A 94 21.73 1.66 4.89
C ALA A 94 21.43 0.40 5.73
N LEU A 95 20.76 -0.59 5.12
CA LEU A 95 20.33 -1.83 5.76
C LEU A 95 21.12 -3.06 5.29
N THR A 96 22.00 -2.89 4.30
CA THR A 96 22.79 -3.96 3.67
C THR A 96 24.28 -3.69 3.85
N LYS A 97 25.10 -4.73 3.72
CA LYS A 97 26.55 -4.58 3.62
C LYS A 97 26.92 -4.00 2.25
N ALA A 98 28.03 -3.26 2.17
CA ALA A 98 28.43 -2.54 0.95
C ALA A 98 28.67 -3.47 -0.27
N ASP A 99 29.06 -4.72 -0.01
CA ASP A 99 29.38 -5.76 -0.99
C ASP A 99 28.28 -6.83 -1.13
N ALA A 100 27.12 -6.63 -0.49
CA ALA A 100 26.04 -7.61 -0.52
C ALA A 100 25.49 -7.81 -1.94
N HIS A 101 25.34 -9.07 -2.35
CA HIS A 101 24.62 -9.41 -3.56
C HIS A 101 23.11 -9.22 -3.32
N VAL A 102 22.53 -8.24 -4.02
CA VAL A 102 21.12 -7.86 -3.85
C VAL A 102 20.26 -8.43 -4.97
N GLY A 103 19.21 -9.15 -4.60
CA GLY A 103 18.15 -9.57 -5.52
C GLY A 103 16.89 -8.72 -5.36
N LEU A 104 16.16 -8.48 -6.44
CA LEU A 104 14.85 -7.83 -6.43
C LEU A 104 13.78 -8.87 -6.73
N VAL A 105 12.87 -9.08 -5.79
CA VAL A 105 11.73 -9.99 -5.96
C VAL A 105 10.60 -9.24 -6.63
N GLY A 106 10.17 -9.73 -7.78
CA GLY A 106 9.15 -9.06 -8.56
C GLY A 106 8.41 -9.98 -9.51
N HIS A 107 7.21 -9.54 -9.86
CA HIS A 107 6.40 -10.10 -10.93
C HIS A 107 6.01 -8.95 -11.88
N PHE A 108 6.35 -9.07 -13.15
CA PHE A 108 5.88 -8.14 -14.18
C PHE A 108 4.41 -8.45 -14.44
N LYS A 109 3.53 -7.76 -13.71
CA LYS A 109 2.08 -7.96 -13.81
C LYS A 109 1.46 -6.92 -14.74
N ASP A 110 1.72 -5.64 -14.46
CA ASP A 110 0.94 -4.51 -14.99
C ASP A 110 1.80 -3.25 -15.21
N ALA A 111 1.23 -2.17 -15.75
CA ALA A 111 1.91 -0.87 -15.94
C ALA A 111 2.51 -0.26 -14.65
N THR A 112 2.09 -0.75 -13.47
CA THR A 112 2.61 -0.35 -12.15
C THR A 112 3.84 -1.12 -11.71
N SER A 113 4.27 -2.18 -12.43
CA SER A 113 5.50 -2.94 -12.17
C SER A 113 6.70 -2.46 -13.03
N SER A 114 6.53 -1.40 -13.82
CA SER A 114 7.57 -0.82 -14.69
C SER A 114 8.85 -0.45 -13.91
N TYR A 115 8.71 -0.04 -12.64
CA TYR A 115 9.82 0.35 -11.78
C TYR A 115 10.82 -0.79 -11.50
N LEU A 116 10.45 -2.07 -11.70
CA LEU A 116 11.34 -3.20 -11.40
C LEU A 116 12.59 -3.19 -12.30
N GLY A 117 12.50 -2.61 -13.50
CA GLY A 117 13.64 -2.40 -14.39
C GLY A 117 14.56 -1.23 -13.96
N ALA A 118 14.13 -0.38 -13.03
CA ALA A 118 14.83 0.83 -12.65
C ALA A 118 15.94 0.62 -11.60
N PHE A 119 16.28 -0.63 -11.28
CA PHE A 119 17.30 -0.99 -10.28
C PHE A 119 18.50 -1.70 -10.92
N PRO A 120 19.37 -0.98 -11.65
CA PRO A 120 20.56 -1.58 -12.24
C PRO A 120 21.48 -2.16 -11.14
N GLY A 121 22.03 -3.34 -11.40
CA GLY A 121 22.89 -4.08 -10.49
C GLY A 121 22.17 -4.95 -9.46
N TRP A 122 20.82 -4.93 -9.41
CA TRP A 122 20.06 -5.91 -8.61
C TRP A 122 19.61 -7.07 -9.49
N GLN A 123 19.86 -8.30 -9.05
CA GLN A 123 19.43 -9.49 -9.78
C GLN A 123 17.90 -9.63 -9.67
N LEU A 124 17.18 -9.64 -10.78
CA LEU A 124 15.75 -9.90 -10.74
C LEU A 124 15.48 -11.38 -10.40
N ILE A 125 14.78 -11.60 -9.29
CA ILE A 125 14.29 -12.91 -8.85
C ILE A 125 12.84 -13.00 -9.32
N HIS A 126 12.65 -13.70 -10.44
CA HIS A 126 11.32 -13.95 -10.97
C HIS A 126 10.56 -14.94 -10.07
N VAL A 127 9.37 -14.52 -9.65
CA VAL A 127 8.45 -15.37 -8.91
C VAL A 127 7.13 -15.42 -9.67
N GLU A 128 6.65 -16.62 -9.94
CA GLU A 128 5.31 -16.82 -10.50
C GLU A 128 4.26 -16.38 -9.49
N ARG A 129 3.21 -15.73 -10.00
CA ARG A 129 2.09 -15.32 -9.16
C ARG A 129 1.39 -16.56 -8.62
N GLN A 130 1.32 -16.67 -7.29
CA GLN A 130 0.50 -17.69 -6.64
C GLN A 130 -0.90 -17.13 -6.35
N GLY A 131 -1.87 -17.55 -7.16
CA GLY A 131 -3.30 -17.29 -6.99
C GLY A 131 -3.79 -15.93 -7.48
N ASP A 132 -5.12 -15.81 -7.60
CA ASP A 132 -5.80 -14.63 -8.14
C ASP A 132 -6.17 -13.56 -7.11
N ILE A 133 -5.63 -13.64 -5.91
CA ILE A 133 -5.96 -12.71 -4.82
C ILE A 133 -5.63 -11.27 -5.23
N ASP A 134 -6.62 -10.39 -5.07
CA ASP A 134 -6.52 -8.94 -5.31
C ASP A 134 -6.87 -8.20 -4.02
N ALA A 135 -5.96 -7.34 -3.58
CA ALA A 135 -6.18 -6.46 -2.44
C ALA A 135 -7.42 -5.58 -2.60
N THR A 136 -7.84 -5.26 -3.82
CA THR A 136 -9.09 -4.53 -4.10
C THR A 136 -10.31 -5.31 -3.67
N THR A 137 -10.39 -6.60 -3.99
CA THR A 137 -11.48 -7.49 -3.55
C THR A 137 -11.55 -7.60 -2.03
N VAL A 138 -10.39 -7.67 -1.36
CA VAL A 138 -10.32 -7.68 0.11
C VAL A 138 -10.90 -6.39 0.70
N ARG A 139 -10.47 -5.22 0.18
CA ARG A 139 -10.97 -3.92 0.65
C ARG A 139 -12.45 -3.71 0.36
N ASP A 140 -12.92 -4.13 -0.81
CA ASP A 140 -14.34 -4.02 -1.18
C ASP A 140 -15.23 -4.91 -0.31
N THR A 141 -14.78 -6.13 -0.01
CA THR A 141 -15.48 -7.04 0.92
C THR A 141 -15.54 -6.46 2.33
N PHE A 142 -14.44 -5.85 2.79
CA PHE A 142 -14.35 -5.26 4.12
C PHE A 142 -15.21 -4.00 4.23
N PHE A 143 -14.98 -2.99 3.39
CA PHE A 143 -15.72 -1.72 3.46
C PHE A 143 -17.20 -1.83 3.07
N GLY A 144 -17.57 -2.83 2.27
CA GLY A 144 -18.97 -3.12 1.94
C GLY A 144 -19.75 -3.80 3.06
N ALA A 145 -19.12 -4.22 4.16
CA ALA A 145 -19.79 -4.90 5.25
C ALA A 145 -20.46 -3.92 6.23
N THR A 146 -21.68 -4.23 6.64
CA THR A 146 -22.36 -3.59 7.77
C THR A 146 -21.84 -4.16 9.10
N PRO A 147 -22.11 -3.52 10.27
CA PRO A 147 -21.73 -4.08 11.57
C PRO A 147 -22.20 -5.52 11.79
N GLU A 148 -23.39 -5.88 11.30
CA GLU A 148 -23.98 -7.22 11.43
C GLU A 148 -23.32 -8.23 10.49
N THR A 149 -22.89 -7.80 9.30
CA THR A 149 -22.33 -8.68 8.27
C THR A 149 -20.80 -8.76 8.30
N LEU A 150 -20.14 -7.91 9.10
CA LEU A 150 -18.69 -7.86 9.22
C LEU A 150 -18.05 -9.20 9.65
N PRO A 151 -18.57 -9.94 10.66
CA PRO A 151 -18.00 -11.24 11.02
C PRO A 151 -18.02 -12.23 9.85
N ALA A 152 -19.13 -12.28 9.10
CA ALA A 152 -19.24 -13.13 7.91
C ALA A 152 -18.32 -12.67 6.78
N ALA A 153 -18.12 -11.36 6.60
CA ALA A 153 -17.19 -10.80 5.63
C ALA A 153 -15.73 -11.19 5.96
N LEU A 154 -15.32 -11.08 7.23
CA LEU A 154 -13.99 -11.49 7.68
C LEU A 154 -13.77 -13.00 7.52
N HIS A 155 -14.81 -13.81 7.79
CA HIS A 155 -14.74 -15.26 7.56
C HIS A 155 -14.50 -15.60 6.08
N ARG A 156 -15.17 -14.92 5.13
CA ARG A 156 -14.90 -15.09 3.68
C ARG A 156 -13.50 -14.70 3.25
N LEU A 157 -12.83 -13.83 4.01
CA LEU A 157 -11.46 -13.38 3.74
C LEU A 157 -10.40 -14.31 4.35
N ALA A 158 -10.79 -15.27 5.19
CA ALA A 158 -9.86 -16.12 5.93
C ALA A 158 -8.96 -16.97 5.02
N ASP A 159 -9.48 -17.43 3.87
CA ASP A 159 -8.69 -18.19 2.90
C ASP A 159 -7.79 -17.31 2.02
N GLN A 160 -8.02 -15.99 2.02
CA GLN A 160 -7.33 -15.03 1.16
C GLN A 160 -6.24 -14.25 1.89
N ALA A 161 -6.30 -14.17 3.22
CA ALA A 161 -5.39 -13.36 4.02
C ALA A 161 -4.94 -14.09 5.30
N PRO A 162 -3.73 -13.82 5.80
CA PRO A 162 -3.26 -14.45 7.03
C PRO A 162 -4.06 -13.96 8.24
N ALA A 163 -4.05 -14.75 9.31
CA ALA A 163 -4.71 -14.39 10.58
C ALA A 163 -4.24 -13.03 11.12
N SER A 164 -2.98 -12.62 10.88
CA SER A 164 -2.48 -11.30 11.24
C SER A 164 -3.22 -10.15 10.55
N THR A 165 -3.62 -10.36 9.29
CA THR A 165 -4.42 -9.41 8.52
C THR A 165 -5.85 -9.38 9.01
N LEU A 166 -6.47 -10.53 9.27
CA LEU A 166 -7.84 -10.59 9.83
C LEU A 166 -7.91 -9.83 11.16
N ARG A 167 -6.96 -10.07 12.07
CA ARG A 167 -6.85 -9.30 13.33
C ARG A 167 -6.64 -7.80 13.12
N ALA A 168 -5.96 -7.40 12.04
CA ALA A 168 -5.76 -5.98 11.74
C ALA A 168 -7.03 -5.34 11.16
N LEU A 169 -7.79 -6.07 10.35
CA LEU A 169 -9.11 -5.66 9.87
C LEU A 169 -10.10 -5.53 11.03
N GLU A 170 -10.16 -6.51 11.93
CA GLU A 170 -10.95 -6.47 13.16
C GLU A 170 -10.61 -5.26 14.02
N ARG A 171 -9.32 -5.02 14.28
CA ARG A 171 -8.86 -3.85 15.03
C ARG A 171 -9.25 -2.54 14.36
N LEU A 172 -9.04 -2.43 13.04
CA LEU A 172 -9.41 -1.22 12.30
C LEU A 172 -10.91 -0.95 12.42
N ALA A 173 -11.75 -1.99 12.28
CA ALA A 173 -13.20 -1.90 12.38
C ALA A 173 -13.70 -1.36 13.74
N GLN A 174 -12.90 -1.51 14.80
CA GLN A 174 -13.19 -0.99 16.14
C GLN A 174 -12.75 0.47 16.34
N THR A 175 -12.12 1.10 15.34
CA THR A 175 -11.65 2.50 15.44
C THR A 175 -12.61 3.47 14.78
N ALA A 176 -12.57 4.74 15.19
CA ALA A 176 -13.32 5.82 14.54
C ALA A 176 -12.90 6.06 13.07
N ALA A 177 -11.74 5.54 12.65
CA ALA A 177 -11.31 5.66 11.26
C ALA A 177 -12.15 4.79 10.31
N TYR A 178 -12.64 3.64 10.76
CA TYR A 178 -13.38 2.71 9.92
C TYR A 178 -14.67 3.29 9.31
N PRO A 179 -15.62 3.84 10.09
CA PRO A 179 -16.83 4.43 9.51
C PRO A 179 -16.51 5.61 8.57
N ALA A 180 -15.49 6.41 8.85
CA ALA A 180 -15.06 7.49 7.95
C ALA A 180 -14.50 6.95 6.62
N LEU A 181 -13.75 5.84 6.67
CA LEU A 181 -13.28 5.14 5.47
C LEU A 181 -14.42 4.49 4.69
N GLN A 182 -15.43 3.94 5.36
CA GLN A 182 -16.63 3.41 4.70
C GLN A 182 -17.44 4.51 4.01
N GLU A 183 -17.65 5.66 4.67
CA GLU A 183 -18.31 6.84 4.08
C GLU A 183 -17.58 7.27 2.79
N GLU A 184 -16.26 7.41 2.85
CA GLU A 184 -15.45 7.78 1.69
C GLU A 184 -15.46 6.70 0.59
N TRP A 185 -15.38 5.43 0.96
CA TRP A 185 -15.43 4.30 0.01
C TRP A 185 -16.77 4.28 -0.74
N ALA A 186 -17.89 4.41 -0.03
CA ALA A 186 -19.22 4.44 -0.62
C ALA A 186 -19.39 5.66 -1.53
N MET A 187 -18.96 6.85 -1.08
CA MET A 187 -19.00 8.07 -1.88
C MET A 187 -18.21 7.91 -3.20
N LEU A 188 -16.97 7.40 -3.13
CA LEU A 188 -16.14 7.21 -4.33
C LEU A 188 -16.76 6.23 -5.33
N ARG A 189 -17.45 5.18 -4.85
CA ARG A 189 -18.18 4.24 -5.72
C ARG A 189 -19.39 4.90 -6.37
N SER A 190 -20.21 5.60 -5.59
CA SER A 190 -21.38 6.34 -6.10
C SER A 190 -20.96 7.41 -7.10
N TYR A 191 -19.87 8.14 -6.83
CA TYR A 191 -19.31 9.14 -7.73
C TYR A 191 -18.88 8.52 -9.06
N ARG A 192 -18.16 7.39 -9.04
CA ARG A 192 -17.80 6.66 -10.28
C ARG A 192 -19.03 6.13 -11.02
N ALA A 193 -20.03 5.61 -10.30
CA ALA A 193 -21.25 5.10 -10.89
C ALA A 193 -22.06 6.19 -11.60
N ALA A 194 -22.07 7.41 -11.08
CA ALA A 194 -22.73 8.56 -11.71
C ALA A 194 -22.14 8.90 -13.11
N TRP A 195 -20.88 8.56 -13.35
CA TRP A 195 -20.22 8.74 -14.64
C TRP A 195 -20.26 7.51 -15.55
N ALA A 196 -20.91 6.41 -15.14
CA ALA A 196 -20.89 5.15 -15.89
C ALA A 196 -21.58 5.24 -17.26
N ALA A 197 -22.53 6.17 -17.42
CA ALA A 197 -23.22 6.42 -18.68
C ALA A 197 -22.52 7.45 -19.59
N ALA A 198 -21.37 8.00 -19.18
CA ALA A 198 -20.63 8.94 -20.01
C ALA A 198 -20.09 8.23 -21.28
N PRO A 199 -20.13 8.87 -22.46
CA PRO A 199 -19.67 8.26 -23.71
C PRO A 199 -18.16 7.97 -23.71
N TYR A 200 -17.40 8.66 -22.86
CA TYR A 200 -15.97 8.49 -22.66
C TYR A 200 -15.61 8.63 -21.17
N PRO A 201 -14.50 8.04 -20.70
CA PRO A 201 -14.02 8.24 -19.33
C PRO A 201 -13.86 9.74 -19.01
N PRO A 202 -14.47 10.25 -17.93
CA PRO A 202 -14.38 11.66 -17.58
C PRO A 202 -12.96 12.06 -17.19
N VAL A 203 -12.55 13.26 -17.60
CA VAL A 203 -11.33 13.91 -17.14
C VAL A 203 -11.72 15.03 -16.18
N PHE A 204 -11.37 14.86 -14.91
CA PHE A 204 -11.62 15.87 -13.88
C PHE A 204 -10.47 16.87 -13.85
N VAL A 205 -10.80 18.16 -13.96
CA VAL A 205 -9.83 19.27 -13.92
C VAL A 205 -10.08 20.08 -12.65
N THR A 206 -9.04 20.23 -11.84
CA THR A 206 -9.07 20.98 -10.58
C THR A 206 -7.94 22.00 -10.54
N VAL A 207 -8.11 23.02 -9.72
CA VAL A 207 -7.10 24.05 -9.43
C VAL A 207 -6.78 24.05 -7.94
N ASP A 208 -5.53 24.38 -7.61
CA ASP A 208 -5.04 24.49 -6.24
C ASP A 208 -4.14 25.72 -6.08
N ALA A 209 -4.24 26.40 -4.94
CA ALA A 209 -3.48 27.62 -4.64
C ALA A 209 -2.47 27.37 -3.50
N LEU A 210 -1.17 27.43 -3.83
CA LEU A 210 -0.10 27.41 -2.82
C LEU A 210 0.28 28.83 -2.40
N VAL A 211 -0.34 29.34 -1.33
CA VAL A 211 -0.05 30.68 -0.80
C VAL A 211 0.98 30.60 0.32
N ARG A 212 2.13 31.27 0.15
CA ARG A 212 3.20 31.38 1.16
C ARG A 212 3.35 32.82 1.64
N CYS A 213 3.32 33.03 2.95
CA CYS A 213 3.55 34.33 3.58
C CYS A 213 4.34 34.15 4.89
N GLN A 214 5.39 34.93 5.11
CA GLN A 214 6.24 34.87 6.31
C GLN A 214 6.66 33.44 6.69
N ASN A 215 7.11 32.66 5.70
CA ASN A 215 7.49 31.25 5.87
C ASN A 215 6.38 30.32 6.38
N ARG A 216 5.10 30.71 6.23
CA ARG A 216 3.92 29.88 6.51
C ARG A 216 3.20 29.56 5.21
N ILE A 217 2.53 28.41 5.16
CA ILE A 217 1.71 27.96 4.03
C ILE A 217 0.25 28.00 4.46
N LEU A 218 -0.61 28.59 3.64
CA LEU A 218 -2.06 28.54 3.83
C LEU A 218 -2.58 27.13 3.54
N LEU A 219 -3.29 26.54 4.49
CA LEU A 219 -3.96 25.25 4.35
C LEU A 219 -5.40 25.36 4.83
N ILE A 220 -6.29 24.58 4.20
CA ILE A 220 -7.66 24.37 4.66
C ILE A 220 -7.80 23.02 5.35
N ARG A 221 -8.89 22.84 6.09
CA ARG A 221 -9.38 21.51 6.49
C ARG A 221 -10.56 21.15 5.61
N ARG A 222 -10.49 19.99 4.94
CA ARG A 222 -11.53 19.53 4.02
C ARG A 222 -12.82 19.21 4.80
N ALA A 223 -13.94 19.82 4.41
CA ALA A 223 -15.25 19.58 5.04
C ALA A 223 -15.96 18.33 4.48
N HIS A 224 -15.62 17.92 3.26
CA HIS A 224 -16.29 16.84 2.54
C HIS A 224 -15.30 15.76 2.10
N ALA A 225 -15.82 14.56 1.85
CA ALA A 225 -15.08 13.50 1.19
C ALA A 225 -14.76 13.88 -0.28
N PRO A 226 -13.68 13.33 -0.89
CA PRO A 226 -12.69 12.47 -0.25
C PRO A 226 -11.74 13.27 0.64
N GLY A 227 -11.11 12.63 1.61
CA GLY A 227 -10.15 13.25 2.53
C GLY A 227 -10.78 14.17 3.58
N LYS A 228 -12.02 13.89 4.02
CA LYS A 228 -12.73 14.68 5.03
C LYS A 228 -11.87 14.82 6.29
N GLY A 229 -11.75 16.04 6.80
CA GLY A 229 -10.94 16.36 7.98
C GLY A 229 -9.43 16.46 7.72
N LEU A 230 -8.92 16.09 6.54
CA LEU A 230 -7.50 16.25 6.20
C LEU A 230 -7.15 17.71 5.90
N ARG A 231 -5.85 18.04 6.05
CA ARG A 231 -5.30 19.32 5.59
C ARG A 231 -5.02 19.25 4.10
N ALA A 232 -5.37 20.30 3.36
CA ALA A 232 -5.10 20.43 1.95
C ALA A 232 -4.76 21.89 1.59
N VAL A 233 -4.18 22.10 0.42
CA VAL A 233 -4.15 23.43 -0.19
C VAL A 233 -5.57 23.85 -0.60
N PRO A 234 -5.92 25.15 -0.55
CA PRO A 234 -7.20 25.63 -1.08
C PRO A 234 -7.32 25.30 -2.57
N GLY A 235 -8.41 24.67 -2.97
CA GLY A 235 -8.60 24.22 -4.35
C GLY A 235 -9.97 23.59 -4.59
N GLY A 236 -10.30 23.36 -5.85
CA GLY A 236 -11.62 22.86 -6.29
C GLY A 236 -11.69 22.59 -7.79
N PHE A 237 -12.86 22.17 -8.26
CA PHE A 237 -13.14 22.04 -9.69
C PHE A 237 -13.13 23.41 -10.38
N ILE A 238 -12.71 23.43 -11.64
CA ILE A 238 -12.92 24.58 -12.52
C ILE A 238 -14.39 24.63 -12.97
N GLU A 239 -14.94 25.83 -13.12
CA GLU A 239 -16.25 26.08 -13.75
C GLU A 239 -16.15 26.08 -15.28
#